data_AF-A0A3N5VNB5-F1
#
_entry.id   AF-A0A3N5VNB5-F1
#
_cell.length_a   1.000
_cell.length_b   1.000
_cell.length_c   1.000
_cell.angle_alpha   90.00
_cell.angle_beta   90.00
_cell.angle_gamma   90.00
#
_symmetry.space_group_name_H-M   'P 1'
#
loop_
_entity.id
_entity.type
_entity.pdbx_description
1 polymer ?
#
loop_
_entity_poly.entity_id
_entity_poly.type
_entity_poly.pdbx_seq_one_letter_code
_entity_poly.pdbx_strand_id
1 'polypeptide(L)'
;MRVIRVMSFNIWDTGEPQPWEENPRAAWSKRAPLVVQTIRRYSPTIIGFQEFSQHHWEALQNQLSDYAACIDFRNTEIGNTILYRPDRFTRLDSGIFWLSRTPDEPALDWDLPYTISVMWVMLKELENGWPLLFMNTQY
;
A
#
# COMPACT_ATOMS: atom_id res chain seq x y z
N MET A 1 0.69 -10.67 24.05
CA MET A 1 0.66 -10.73 22.58
C MET A 1 -0.63 -10.13 22.06
N ARG A 2 -0.57 -8.91 21.54
CA ARG A 2 -1.72 -8.24 20.93
C ARG A 2 -1.95 -8.78 19.52
N VAL A 3 -3.20 -9.02 19.16
CA VAL A 3 -3.59 -9.46 17.81
C VAL A 3 -3.01 -8.50 16.76
N ILE A 4 -2.38 -9.07 15.73
CA ILE A 4 -1.98 -8.35 14.51
C ILE A 4 -3.14 -8.50 13.53
N ARG A 5 -3.78 -7.39 13.18
CA ARG A 5 -4.82 -7.33 12.15
C ARG A 5 -4.20 -6.83 10.86
N VAL A 6 -4.40 -7.56 9.78
CA VAL A 6 -3.86 -7.21 8.48
C VAL A 6 -5.01 -6.91 7.53
N MET A 7 -4.83 -5.92 6.67
CA MET A 7 -5.75 -5.59 5.58
C MET A 7 -4.98 -5.59 4.27
N SER A 8 -5.52 -6.25 3.24
CA SER A 8 -5.12 -6.05 1.85
C SER A 8 -6.25 -5.34 1.15
N PHE A 9 -5.98 -4.20 0.52
CA PHE A 9 -7.03 -3.33 -0.01
C PHE A 9 -6.58 -2.66 -1.31
N ASN A 10 -7.05 -3.16 -2.44
CA ASN A 10 -6.92 -2.43 -3.70
C ASN A 10 -7.90 -1.25 -3.66
N ILE A 11 -7.36 -0.03 -3.80
CA ILE A 11 -8.15 1.20 -3.72
C ILE A 11 -8.38 1.84 -5.08
N TRP A 12 -8.08 1.12 -6.16
CA TRP A 12 -8.41 1.42 -7.55
C TRP A 12 -7.95 2.82 -7.98
N ASP A 13 -6.77 2.88 -8.57
CA ASP A 13 -6.24 4.04 -9.29
C ASP A 13 -6.03 3.68 -10.75
N THR A 14 -6.38 4.60 -11.62
CA THR A 14 -6.18 4.47 -13.06
C THR A 14 -5.10 5.40 -13.58
N GLY A 15 -4.55 6.32 -12.77
CA GLY A 15 -3.49 7.27 -13.17
C GLY A 15 -3.95 8.36 -14.13
N GLU A 16 -5.06 8.15 -14.83
CA GLU A 16 -5.66 9.11 -15.76
C GLU A 16 -7.11 9.43 -15.39
N PRO A 17 -7.57 10.66 -15.70
CA PRO A 17 -8.99 11.02 -15.62
C PRO A 17 -9.82 10.05 -16.47
N GLN A 18 -10.66 9.27 -15.82
CA GLN A 18 -11.47 8.28 -16.53
C GLN A 18 -12.73 8.92 -17.12
N PRO A 19 -13.27 8.39 -18.23
CA PRO A 19 -14.58 8.83 -18.77
C PRO A 19 -15.72 8.71 -17.75
N TRP A 20 -15.59 7.80 -16.79
CA TRP A 20 -16.52 7.64 -15.66
C TRP A 20 -16.11 8.44 -14.42
N GLU A 21 -15.15 9.36 -14.46
CA GLU A 21 -15.04 10.38 -13.42
C GLU A 21 -16.26 11.32 -13.40
N GLU A 22 -16.96 11.41 -14.52
CA GLU A 22 -18.31 11.96 -14.58
C GLU A 22 -19.34 11.10 -13.82
N ASN A 23 -19.03 9.82 -13.52
CA ASN A 23 -19.81 9.02 -12.59
C ASN A 23 -19.45 9.44 -11.16
N PRO A 24 -20.34 10.18 -10.47
CA PRO A 24 -20.07 10.69 -9.13
C PRO A 24 -19.90 9.58 -8.09
N ARG A 25 -20.20 8.32 -8.41
CA ARG A 25 -19.95 7.18 -7.51
C ARG A 25 -18.53 6.62 -7.60
N ALA A 26 -17.81 6.89 -8.69
CA ALA A 26 -16.48 6.34 -8.94
C ALA A 26 -15.33 7.32 -8.65
N ALA A 27 -15.63 8.62 -8.60
CA ALA A 27 -14.62 9.64 -8.33
C ALA A 27 -13.89 9.43 -6.99
N TRP A 28 -12.55 9.54 -6.99
CA TRP A 28 -11.72 9.34 -5.79
C TRP A 28 -12.15 10.24 -4.62
N SER A 29 -12.50 11.49 -4.90
CA SER A 29 -12.99 12.44 -3.89
C SER A 29 -14.22 11.95 -3.10
N LYS A 30 -15.01 11.02 -3.67
CA LYS A 30 -16.15 10.38 -3.00
C LYS A 30 -15.78 9.05 -2.35
N ARG A 31 -14.77 8.35 -2.88
CA ARG A 31 -14.27 7.07 -2.35
C ARG A 31 -13.33 7.25 -1.16
N ALA A 32 -12.47 8.27 -1.15
CA ALA A 32 -11.47 8.48 -0.10
C ALA A 32 -12.06 8.53 1.32
N PRO A 33 -13.19 9.25 1.59
CA PRO A 33 -13.82 9.20 2.91
C PRO A 33 -14.31 7.80 3.32
N LEU A 34 -14.78 6.99 2.36
CA LEU A 34 -15.24 5.61 2.60
C LEU A 34 -14.06 4.66 2.85
N VAL A 35 -12.94 4.86 2.16
CA VAL A 35 -11.68 4.14 2.40
C VAL A 35 -11.20 4.42 3.83
N VAL A 36 -11.13 5.69 4.23
CA VAL A 36 -10.78 6.08 5.61
C VAL A 36 -11.74 5.46 6.61
N GLN A 37 -13.06 5.57 6.40
CA GLN A 37 -14.06 5.01 7.30
C GLN A 37 -13.88 3.49 7.47
N THR A 38 -13.57 2.78 6.38
CA THR A 38 -13.33 1.34 6.39
C THR A 38 -12.09 0.99 7.21
N ILE A 39 -10.98 1.69 6.98
CA ILE A 39 -9.73 1.49 7.73
C ILE A 39 -9.95 1.78 9.21
N ARG A 40 -10.62 2.89 9.55
CA ARG A 40 -10.94 3.25 10.93
C ARG A 40 -11.83 2.21 11.60
N ARG A 41 -12.85 1.72 10.91
CA ARG A 41 -13.79 0.70 11.43
C ARG A 41 -13.07 -0.60 11.80
N TYR A 42 -12.18 -1.08 10.94
CA TYR A 42 -11.50 -2.36 11.17
C TYR A 42 -10.19 -2.23 11.95
N SER A 43 -9.63 -1.01 12.03
CA SER A 43 -8.41 -0.69 12.76
C SER A 43 -7.27 -1.72 12.54
N PRO A 44 -6.87 -1.96 11.28
CA PRO A 44 -5.77 -2.87 10.99
C PRO A 44 -4.45 -2.35 11.57
N THR A 45 -3.57 -3.26 11.97
CA THR A 45 -2.22 -2.90 12.39
C THR A 45 -1.26 -2.70 11.21
N ILE A 46 -1.53 -3.38 10.09
CA ILE A 46 -0.75 -3.32 8.85
C ILE A 46 -1.75 -3.34 7.68
N ILE A 47 -1.52 -2.51 6.68
CA ILE A 47 -2.34 -2.37 5.48
C ILE A 47 -1.43 -2.49 4.26
N GLY A 48 -1.75 -3.37 3.32
CA GLY A 48 -1.21 -3.36 1.96
C GLY A 48 -2.22 -2.71 1.01
N PHE A 49 -1.81 -1.66 0.32
CA PHE A 49 -2.58 -1.04 -0.76
C PHE A 49 -2.02 -1.44 -2.11
N GLN A 50 -2.92 -1.75 -3.04
CA GLN A 50 -2.63 -1.90 -4.47
C GLN A 50 -3.25 -0.74 -5.24
N GLU A 51 -2.74 -0.48 -6.44
CA GLU A 51 -3.10 0.68 -7.26
C GLU A 51 -3.08 1.98 -6.43
N PHE A 52 -1.96 2.26 -5.79
CA PHE A 52 -1.80 3.41 -4.91
C PHE A 52 -0.91 4.46 -5.57
N SER A 53 -1.42 5.69 -5.75
CA SER A 53 -0.64 6.82 -6.26
C SER A 53 -0.38 7.89 -5.20
N GLN A 54 0.37 8.92 -5.61
CA GLN A 54 0.56 10.14 -4.84
C GLN A 54 -0.77 10.87 -4.55
N HIS A 55 -1.73 10.87 -5.48
CA HIS A 55 -3.05 11.50 -5.27
C HIS A 55 -3.84 10.81 -4.14
N HIS A 56 -3.72 9.47 -4.06
CA HIS A 56 -4.26 8.70 -2.95
C HIS A 56 -3.60 9.06 -1.63
N TRP A 57 -2.26 9.17 -1.61
CA TRP A 57 -1.54 9.56 -0.39
C TRP A 57 -1.97 10.93 0.14
N GLU A 58 -2.07 11.92 -0.74
CA GLU A 58 -2.46 13.29 -0.38
C GLU A 58 -3.83 13.35 0.30
N ALA A 59 -4.78 12.55 -0.17
CA ALA A 59 -6.12 12.47 0.41
C ALA A 59 -6.18 11.72 1.75
N LEU A 60 -5.27 10.76 1.98
CA LEU A 60 -5.33 9.83 3.10
C LEU A 60 -4.39 10.19 4.26
N GLN A 61 -3.22 10.79 4.00
CA GLN A 61 -2.13 10.92 4.97
C GLN A 61 -2.53 11.64 6.26
N ASN A 62 -3.32 12.71 6.16
CA ASN A 62 -3.76 13.47 7.32
C ASN A 62 -4.79 12.68 8.14
N GLN A 63 -5.67 11.98 7.44
CA GLN A 63 -6.74 11.17 8.02
C GLN A 63 -6.24 9.84 8.59
N LEU A 64 -5.04 9.40 8.23
CA LEU A 64 -4.36 8.17 8.67
C LEU A 64 -2.99 8.49 9.29
N SER A 65 -2.86 9.64 9.95
CA SER A 65 -1.60 10.15 10.54
C SER A 65 -1.02 9.29 11.67
N ASP A 66 -1.81 8.35 12.18
CA ASP A 66 -1.40 7.32 13.13
C ASP A 66 -0.84 6.05 12.48
N TYR A 67 -0.61 6.08 11.16
CA TYR A 67 0.14 5.09 10.41
C TYR A 67 1.41 5.71 9.84
N ALA A 68 2.50 4.94 9.88
CA ALA A 68 3.68 5.19 9.07
C ALA A 68 3.50 4.50 7.70
N ALA A 69 4.03 5.10 6.65
CA ALA A 69 3.91 4.60 5.29
C ALA A 69 5.28 4.18 4.72
N CYS A 70 5.27 3.07 4.00
CA CYS A 70 6.34 2.61 3.13
C CYS A 70 5.83 2.76 1.69
N ILE A 71 6.23 3.85 1.06
CA ILE A 71 5.89 4.22 -0.32
C ILE A 71 7.21 4.35 -1.08
N ASP A 72 7.40 3.50 -2.08
CA ASP A 72 8.50 3.60 -3.03
C ASP A 72 7.98 3.20 -4.40
N PHE A 73 7.71 4.19 -5.25
CA PHE A 73 7.22 3.94 -6.60
C PHE A 73 8.35 3.70 -7.61
N ARG A 74 9.64 3.88 -7.25
CA ARG A 74 10.81 3.82 -8.16
C ARG A 74 10.53 4.36 -9.58
N ASN A 75 10.06 5.63 -9.64
CA ASN A 75 9.73 6.37 -10.87
C ASN A 75 8.47 5.88 -11.62
N THR A 76 7.61 5.10 -10.98
CA THR A 76 6.23 4.87 -11.44
C THR A 76 5.27 5.85 -10.77
N GLU A 77 4.08 6.04 -11.32
CA GLU A 77 3.05 6.94 -10.75
C GLU A 77 2.10 6.21 -9.79
N ILE A 78 2.02 4.88 -9.91
CA ILE A 78 1.13 3.99 -9.17
C ILE A 78 1.92 2.76 -8.73
N GLY A 79 1.74 2.33 -7.49
CA GLY A 79 2.39 1.12 -7.02
C GLY A 79 1.77 0.49 -5.79
N ASN A 80 2.44 -0.54 -5.30
CA ASN A 80 2.12 -1.20 -4.05
C ASN A 80 2.65 -0.38 -2.88
N THR A 81 1.83 -0.21 -1.84
CA THR A 81 2.18 0.59 -0.65
C THR A 81 1.86 -0.19 0.61
N ILE A 82 2.65 0.01 1.68
CA ILE A 82 2.37 -0.58 2.98
C ILE A 82 2.24 0.53 4.02
N LEU A 83 1.15 0.52 4.79
CA LEU A 83 0.99 1.32 6.01
C LEU A 83 1.06 0.40 7.23
N TYR A 84 1.65 0.89 8.32
CA TYR A 84 1.72 0.15 9.58
C TYR A 84 1.61 1.08 10.80
N ARG A 85 1.23 0.50 11.94
CA ARG A 85 1.09 1.19 13.23
C ARG A 85 2.45 1.42 13.90
N PRO A 86 3.00 2.65 13.96
CA PRO A 86 4.31 2.92 14.55
C PRO A 86 4.30 2.82 16.08
N ASP A 87 3.13 2.88 16.73
CA ASP A 87 2.94 2.58 18.15
C ASP A 87 2.98 1.08 18.47
N ARG A 88 3.01 0.22 17.44
CA ARG A 88 3.12 -1.25 17.55
C ARG A 88 4.44 -1.77 17.02
N PHE A 89 5.03 -1.10 16.03
CA PHE A 89 6.21 -1.60 15.31
C PHE A 89 7.28 -0.55 15.09
N THR A 90 8.54 -0.98 15.18
CA THR A 90 9.67 -0.28 14.58
C THR A 90 9.96 -0.87 13.21
N ARG A 91 10.12 -0.03 12.17
CA ARG A 91 10.64 -0.48 10.88
C ARG A 91 12.14 -0.75 10.98
N LEU A 92 12.54 -1.98 10.67
CA LEU A 92 13.93 -2.38 10.57
C LEU A 92 14.48 -2.11 9.17
N ASP A 93 13.69 -2.45 8.15
CA ASP A 93 14.06 -2.26 6.74
C ASP A 93 12.81 -2.24 5.85
N SER A 94 12.93 -1.77 4.62
CA SER A 94 11.87 -1.79 3.62
C SER A 94 12.44 -1.61 2.22
N GLY A 95 11.74 -2.13 1.22
CA GLY A 95 12.11 -1.88 -0.16
C GLY A 95 11.06 -2.39 -1.13
N ILE A 96 11.43 -2.35 -2.40
CA ILE A 96 10.64 -2.83 -3.52
C ILE A 96 11.53 -3.69 -4.41
N PHE A 97 10.95 -4.75 -4.97
CA PHE A 97 11.55 -5.57 -6.02
C PHE A 97 10.48 -5.95 -7.03
N TRP A 98 10.90 -6.44 -8.20
CA TRP A 98 9.99 -6.90 -9.23
C TRP A 98 9.94 -8.41 -9.30
N LEU A 99 8.74 -8.95 -9.53
CA LEU A 99 8.57 -10.34 -9.91
C LEU A 99 9.05 -10.47 -11.36
N SER A 100 10.33 -10.79 -11.50
CA SER A 100 11.01 -11.08 -12.77
C SER A 100 12.32 -11.82 -12.49
N ARG A 101 13.02 -12.23 -13.56
CA ARG A 101 14.39 -12.73 -13.53
C ARG A 101 15.43 -11.66 -13.15
N THR A 102 15.06 -10.38 -13.16
CA THR A 102 15.89 -9.22 -12.81
C THR A 102 15.19 -8.38 -11.72
N PRO A 103 15.10 -8.88 -10.47
CA PRO A 103 14.21 -8.33 -9.45
C PRO A 103 14.59 -6.92 -8.95
N ASP A 104 15.81 -6.45 -9.23
CA ASP A 104 16.30 -5.15 -8.78
C ASP A 104 15.83 -3.97 -9.65
N GLU A 105 15.30 -4.25 -10.84
CA GLU A 105 14.84 -3.26 -11.81
C GLU A 105 13.47 -3.63 -12.43
N PRO A 106 12.68 -2.63 -12.87
CA PRO A 106 11.41 -2.91 -13.54
C PRO A 106 11.65 -3.73 -14.82
N ALA A 107 11.08 -4.93 -14.87
CA ALA A 107 11.19 -5.80 -16.04
C ALA A 107 9.87 -6.56 -16.29
N LEU A 108 9.55 -6.72 -17.57
CA LEU A 108 8.51 -7.63 -18.03
C LEU A 108 9.06 -9.05 -17.96
N ASP A 109 8.26 -9.99 -17.47
CA ASP A 109 8.64 -11.40 -17.44
C ASP A 109 7.41 -12.31 -17.52
N TRP A 110 7.65 -13.59 -17.79
CA TRP A 110 6.63 -14.64 -17.91
C TRP A 110 5.45 -14.28 -18.82
N ASP A 111 5.76 -13.61 -19.94
CA ASP A 111 4.80 -13.16 -20.96
C ASP A 111 3.70 -12.21 -20.44
N LEU A 112 3.96 -11.51 -19.32
CA LEU A 112 3.07 -10.50 -18.79
C LEU A 112 3.24 -9.16 -19.52
N PRO A 113 2.14 -8.44 -19.83
CA PRO A 113 2.20 -7.15 -20.51
C PRO A 113 2.55 -5.99 -19.57
N TYR A 114 2.77 -6.25 -18.28
CA TYR A 114 3.08 -5.25 -17.26
C TYR A 114 4.13 -5.78 -16.27
N THR A 115 4.85 -4.85 -15.63
CA THR A 115 5.78 -5.19 -14.55
C THR A 115 5.00 -5.40 -13.24
N ILE A 116 5.38 -6.39 -12.45
CA ILE A 116 4.75 -6.64 -11.14
C ILE A 116 5.75 -6.30 -10.05
N SER A 117 5.42 -5.30 -9.25
CA SER A 117 6.23 -4.92 -8.08
C SER A 117 5.74 -5.60 -6.80
N VAL A 118 6.66 -5.76 -5.85
CA VAL A 118 6.37 -6.16 -4.48
C VAL A 118 6.95 -5.12 -3.55
N MET A 119 6.10 -4.45 -2.78
CA MET A 119 6.53 -3.62 -1.66
C MET A 119 6.70 -4.52 -0.44
N TRP A 120 7.80 -4.39 0.29
CA TRP A 120 8.04 -5.15 1.51
C TRP A 120 8.53 -4.27 2.65
N VAL A 121 8.25 -4.71 3.87
CA VAL A 121 8.75 -4.09 5.11
C VAL A 121 9.12 -5.16 6.12
N MET A 122 10.30 -5.02 6.71
CA MET A 122 10.71 -5.77 7.89
C MET A 122 10.41 -4.93 9.13
N LEU A 123 9.53 -5.43 9.99
CA LEU A 123 9.07 -4.79 11.21
C LEU A 123 9.56 -5.55 12.44
N LYS A 124 9.69 -4.84 13.56
CA LYS A 124 9.90 -5.42 14.89
C LYS A 124 8.77 -5.00 15.80
N GLU A 125 8.02 -5.95 16.37
CA GLU A 125 6.96 -5.64 17.34
C GLU A 125 7.58 -5.10 18.64
N LEU A 126 7.06 -3.98 19.13
CA LEU A 126 7.60 -3.28 20.30
C LEU A 126 7.40 -4.06 21.62
N GLU A 127 6.32 -4.83 21.74
CA GLU A 127 5.95 -5.53 22.98
C GLU A 127 6.88 -6.71 23.31
N ASN A 128 7.24 -7.52 22.31
CA ASN A 128 7.99 -8.78 22.48
C ASN A 128 9.28 -8.84 21.65
N GLY A 129 9.54 -7.85 20.80
CA GLY A 129 10.71 -7.79 19.94
C GLY A 129 10.68 -8.73 18.73
N TRP A 130 9.54 -9.36 18.42
CA TRP A 130 9.46 -10.33 17.33
C TRP A 130 9.60 -9.67 15.96
N PRO A 131 10.41 -10.24 15.05
CA PRO A 131 10.49 -9.76 13.68
C PRO A 131 9.28 -10.22 12.87
N LEU A 132 8.81 -9.36 11.97
CA LEU A 132 7.73 -9.64 11.04
C LEU A 132 8.09 -9.06 9.66
N LEU A 133 8.18 -9.93 8.67
CA LEU A 133 8.25 -9.52 7.26
C LEU A 133 6.84 -9.46 6.70
N PHE A 134 6.46 -8.31 6.15
CA PHE A 134 5.20 -8.15 5.43
C PHE A 134 5.50 -7.76 3.97
N MET A 135 4.84 -8.42 3.03
CA MET A 135 4.97 -8.18 1.59
C MET A 135 3.59 -7.88 1.00
N ASN A 136 3.56 -6.96 0.07
CA ASN A 136 2.35 -6.51 -0.61
C ASN A 136 2.62 -6.42 -2.12
N THR A 137 1.70 -6.97 -2.92
CA THR A 137 1.82 -7.02 -4.38
C THR A 137 0.43 -7.05 -5.03
N GLN A 138 0.42 -6.93 -6.36
CA GLN A 138 -0.74 -7.05 -7.22
C GLN A 138 -0.34 -7.83 -8.47
N TYR A 139 -1.07 -8.90 -8.78
CA TYR A 139 -0.87 -9.72 -9.97
C TYR A 139 -1.97 -9.46 -10.99
#